data_AF-A0A3M1U104-F1
#
_entry.id   AF-A0A3M1U104-F1
#
_cell.length_a   1.000
_cell.length_b   1.000
_cell.length_c   1.000
_cell.angle_alpha   90.00
_cell.angle_beta   90.00
_cell.angle_gamma   90.00
#
_symmetry.space_group_name_H-M   'P 1'
#
loop_
_entity.id
_entity.type
_entity.pdbx_description
1 polymer ?
#
loop_
_entity_poly.entity_id
_entity_poly.type
_entity_poly.pdbx_seq_one_letter_code
_entity_poly.pdbx_strand_id
1 'polypeptide(L)'
;MVGKEVLPGLKTVTAIGAVLAIAGLGGWFVQFSSDPKTGWQSYLFGFVLCAVLTLGCLALYLLQNVTKGRWGHALVRFWEAGASLLPYLLVIALPMFLVGYKYVYPWADPEKVAADPALQAKQFVMTPGFTLARVFIVFAIWLLFFLVLRSLSRKQDETGDPMLARARVNWAGPGAVFFVLATTIAVTDWVMSLEPHWYSTIFG
;
A
#
# COMPACT_ATOMS: atom_id res chain seq x y z
N MET A 1 17.41 -12.65 -27.42
CA MET A 1 17.69 -13.09 -26.03
C MET A 1 18.90 -12.32 -25.52
N VAL A 2 18.68 -11.11 -25.00
CA VAL A 2 19.74 -10.34 -24.32
C VAL A 2 19.90 -10.96 -22.93
N GLY A 3 21.10 -11.44 -22.61
CA GLY A 3 21.40 -12.02 -21.31
C GLY A 3 20.96 -11.06 -20.21
N LYS A 4 20.27 -11.59 -19.18
CA LYS A 4 19.96 -10.83 -17.97
C LYS A 4 21.26 -10.59 -17.20
N GLU A 5 22.09 -9.66 -17.68
CA GLU A 5 23.15 -9.12 -16.86
C GLU A 5 22.47 -8.39 -15.69
N VAL A 6 22.51 -9.05 -14.52
CA VAL A 6 22.05 -8.45 -13.28
C VAL A 6 22.91 -7.21 -13.05
N LEU A 7 22.28 -6.04 -12.91
CA LEU A 7 22.97 -4.79 -12.66
C LEU A 7 24.05 -4.98 -11.58
N PRO A 8 25.31 -4.60 -11.83
CA PRO A 8 26.37 -4.71 -10.85
C PRO A 8 25.96 -3.96 -9.57
N GLY A 9 26.06 -4.63 -8.42
CA GLY A 9 25.69 -4.07 -7.12
C GLY A 9 24.26 -4.35 -6.63
N LEU A 10 23.36 -4.88 -7.47
CA LEU A 10 21.98 -5.18 -7.03
C LEU A 10 21.95 -6.16 -5.85
N LYS A 11 22.78 -7.22 -5.91
CA LYS A 11 22.90 -8.21 -4.80
C LYS A 11 23.35 -7.55 -3.50
N THR A 12 24.28 -6.60 -3.57
CA THR A 12 24.78 -5.87 -2.41
C THR A 12 23.69 -4.99 -1.79
N VAL A 13 22.94 -4.25 -2.62
CA VAL A 13 21.83 -3.41 -2.16
C VAL A 13 20.72 -4.27 -1.54
N THR A 14 20.38 -5.41 -2.15
CA THR A 14 19.41 -6.36 -1.58
C THR A 14 19.88 -6.92 -0.25
N ALA A 15 21.16 -7.27 -0.12
CA ALA A 15 21.72 -7.77 1.14
C ALA A 15 21.69 -6.71 2.25
N ILE A 16 22.10 -5.47 1.95
CA ILE A 16 22.02 -4.35 2.90
C ILE A 16 20.57 -4.11 3.32
N GLY A 17 19.65 -4.07 2.36
CA GLY A 17 18.22 -3.92 2.65
C GLY A 17 17.67 -5.02 3.56
N ALA A 18 18.06 -6.28 3.32
CA ALA A 18 17.66 -7.41 4.16
C ALA A 18 18.22 -7.30 5.59
N VAL A 19 19.50 -6.92 5.74
CA VAL A 19 20.11 -6.70 7.06
C VAL A 19 19.40 -5.59 7.83
N LEU A 20 19.11 -4.46 7.18
CA LEU A 20 18.39 -3.34 7.80
C LEU A 20 16.95 -3.75 8.18
N ALA A 21 16.27 -4.53 7.34
CA ALA A 21 14.94 -5.05 7.65
C ALA A 21 14.96 -5.98 8.86
N ILE A 22 15.92 -6.90 8.95
CA ILE A 22 16.07 -7.81 10.10
C ILE A 22 16.39 -7.03 11.38
N ALA A 23 17.31 -6.06 11.31
CA ALA A 23 17.65 -5.20 12.45
C ALA A 23 16.43 -4.38 12.92
N GLY A 24 15.67 -3.82 11.99
CA GLY A 24 14.44 -3.08 12.28
C GLY A 24 13.36 -3.96 12.92
N LEU A 25 13.14 -5.17 12.40
CA LEU A 25 12.22 -6.15 12.99
C LEU A 25 12.67 -6.60 14.39
N GLY A 26 13.98 -6.76 14.60
CA GLY A 26 14.55 -7.06 15.91
C GLY A 26 14.29 -5.95 16.92
N GLY A 27 14.53 -4.69 16.54
CA GLY A 27 14.22 -3.52 17.37
C GLY A 27 12.73 -3.41 17.69
N TRP A 28 11.86 -3.64 16.69
CA TRP A 28 10.43 -3.70 16.90
C TRP A 28 10.02 -4.82 17.87
N PHE A 29 10.58 -6.01 17.75
CA PHE A 29 10.26 -7.15 18.62
C PHE A 29 10.63 -6.90 20.08
N VAL A 30 11.78 -6.25 20.32
CA VAL A 30 12.18 -5.83 21.68
C VAL A 30 11.16 -4.86 22.25
N GLN A 31 10.77 -3.83 21.50
CA GLN A 31 9.77 -2.84 21.94
C GLN A 31 8.40 -3.50 22.19
N PHE A 32 7.99 -4.40 21.31
CA PHE A 32 6.73 -5.13 21.43
C PHE A 32 6.70 -6.01 22.68
N SER A 33 7.82 -6.62 23.04
CA SER A 33 7.95 -7.45 24.23
C SER A 33 7.91 -6.65 25.53
N SER A 34 8.35 -5.38 25.51
CA SER A 34 8.30 -4.49 26.68
C SER A 34 6.95 -3.77 26.81
N ASP A 35 6.41 -3.23 25.72
CA ASP A 35 5.12 -2.54 25.68
C ASP A 35 4.43 -2.87 24.35
N PRO A 36 3.46 -3.81 24.36
CA PRO A 36 2.73 -4.20 23.15
C PRO A 36 2.04 -3.02 22.46
N LYS A 37 1.56 -2.02 23.20
CA LYS A 37 0.85 -0.87 22.63
C LYS A 37 1.79 -0.03 21.77
N THR A 38 2.94 0.38 22.31
CA THR A 38 3.96 1.12 21.56
C THR A 38 4.55 0.28 20.43
N GLY A 39 4.69 -1.03 20.63
CA GLY A 39 5.06 -1.97 19.57
C GLY A 39 4.10 -1.91 18.37
N TRP A 40 2.79 -1.94 18.59
CA TRP A 40 1.83 -1.85 17.48
C TRP A 40 1.74 -0.45 16.87
N GLN A 41 1.89 0.63 17.65
CA GLN A 41 1.94 1.99 17.11
C GLN A 41 3.14 2.20 16.18
N SER A 42 4.32 1.73 16.59
CA SER A 42 5.53 1.77 15.74
C SER A 42 5.42 0.86 14.51
N TYR A 43 4.74 -0.29 14.63
CA TYR A 43 4.41 -1.15 13.49
C TYR A 43 3.55 -0.41 12.45
N LEU A 44 2.48 0.26 12.90
CA LEU A 44 1.61 1.04 12.01
C LEU A 44 2.41 2.09 11.25
N PHE A 45 3.28 2.83 11.94
CA PHE A 45 4.15 3.82 11.32
C PHE A 45 5.04 3.22 10.23
N GLY A 46 5.75 2.12 10.54
CA GLY A 46 6.60 1.43 9.57
C GLY A 46 5.82 0.88 8.37
N PHE A 47 4.65 0.30 8.61
CA PHE A 47 3.74 -0.15 7.56
C PHE A 47 3.31 1.00 6.64
N VAL A 48 2.85 2.12 7.21
CA VAL A 48 2.42 3.29 6.43
C VAL A 48 3.57 3.87 5.61
N LEU A 49 4.78 3.94 6.18
CA LEU A 49 5.98 4.38 5.45
C LEU A 49 6.25 3.52 4.21
N CYS A 50 6.24 2.20 4.37
CA CYS A 50 6.39 1.26 3.25
C CYS A 50 5.23 1.36 2.26
N ALA A 51 4.01 1.61 2.75
CA ALA A 51 2.83 1.76 1.93
C ALA A 51 2.93 3.00 1.03
N VAL A 52 3.30 4.16 1.57
CA VAL A 52 3.45 5.40 0.78
C VAL A 52 4.46 5.22 -0.35
N LEU A 53 5.60 4.55 -0.11
CA LEU A 53 6.59 4.30 -1.14
C LEU A 53 6.06 3.37 -2.26
N THR A 54 5.39 2.29 -1.87
CA THR A 54 4.82 1.30 -2.80
C THR A 54 3.67 1.89 -3.62
N LEU A 55 2.74 2.59 -2.96
CA LEU A 55 1.59 3.23 -3.59
C LEU A 55 1.99 4.43 -4.42
N GLY A 56 3.02 5.18 -4.01
CA GLY A 56 3.62 6.26 -4.83
C GLY A 56 4.19 5.73 -6.15
N CYS A 57 4.84 4.56 -6.11
CA CYS A 57 5.28 3.88 -7.34
C CYS A 57 4.09 3.46 -8.21
N LEU A 58 3.02 2.90 -7.63
CA LEU A 58 1.80 2.56 -8.38
C LEU A 58 1.15 3.81 -9.01
N ALA A 59 1.05 4.90 -8.26
CA ALA A 59 0.49 6.16 -8.72
C ALA A 59 1.26 6.71 -9.93
N LEU A 60 2.58 6.79 -9.83
CA LEU A 60 3.44 7.25 -10.92
C LEU A 60 3.40 6.29 -12.12
N TYR A 61 3.31 4.98 -11.87
CA TYR A 61 3.14 3.99 -12.93
C TYR A 61 1.81 4.19 -13.69
N LEU A 62 0.70 4.41 -12.99
CA LEU A 62 -0.60 4.73 -13.59
C LEU A 62 -0.52 6.03 -14.39
N LEU A 63 -0.02 7.10 -13.77
CA LEU A 63 0.13 8.41 -14.40
C LEU A 63 0.95 8.35 -15.69
N GLN A 64 2.06 7.63 -15.68
CA GLN A 64 2.92 7.49 -16.86
C GLN A 64 2.22 6.73 -18.00
N ASN A 65 1.42 5.71 -17.67
CA ASN A 65 0.64 4.99 -18.68
C ASN A 65 -0.50 5.85 -19.26
N VAL A 66 -1.06 6.78 -18.48
CA VAL A 66 -2.07 7.74 -18.96
C VAL A 66 -1.45 8.82 -19.84
N THR A 67 -0.39 9.47 -19.37
CA THR A 67 0.20 10.66 -20.01
C THR A 67 1.11 10.34 -21.19
N LYS A 68 1.72 9.15 -21.24
CA LYS A 68 2.72 8.75 -22.23
C LYS A 68 3.89 9.74 -22.36
N GLY A 69 4.23 10.42 -21.27
CA GLY A 69 5.29 11.41 -21.28
C GLY A 69 6.66 10.79 -21.55
N ARG A 70 7.50 11.44 -22.37
CA ARG A 70 8.84 10.89 -22.67
C ARG A 70 9.75 10.79 -21.45
N TRP A 71 9.55 11.66 -20.46
CA TRP A 71 10.32 11.75 -19.22
C TRP A 71 10.23 10.49 -18.35
N GLY A 72 9.08 9.82 -18.34
CA GLY A 72 8.87 8.66 -17.47
C GLY A 72 9.35 7.34 -18.04
N HIS A 73 9.70 7.24 -19.33
CA HIS A 73 10.09 5.96 -19.97
C HIS A 73 11.25 5.26 -19.28
N ALA A 74 12.27 6.01 -18.84
CA ALA A 74 13.40 5.45 -18.11
C ALA A 74 13.01 4.95 -16.70
N LEU A 75 11.95 5.51 -16.13
CA LEU A 75 11.51 5.25 -14.76
C LEU A 75 10.40 4.20 -14.65
N VAL A 76 9.72 3.85 -15.76
CA VAL A 76 8.60 2.89 -15.75
C VAL A 76 8.97 1.58 -15.05
N ARG A 77 10.17 1.04 -15.31
CA ARG A 77 10.61 -0.23 -14.70
C ARG A 77 10.93 -0.09 -13.22
N PHE A 78 11.38 1.07 -12.79
CA PHE A 78 11.58 1.37 -11.37
C PHE A 78 10.24 1.42 -10.64
N TRP A 79 9.25 2.15 -11.17
CA TRP A 79 7.92 2.21 -10.58
C TRP A 79 7.16 0.88 -10.66
N GLU A 80 7.29 0.13 -11.75
CA GLU A 80 6.74 -1.23 -11.87
C GLU A 80 7.36 -2.17 -10.81
N ALA A 81 8.67 -2.05 -10.55
CA ALA A 81 9.35 -2.80 -9.50
C ALA A 81 8.87 -2.40 -8.10
N GLY A 82 8.75 -1.10 -7.80
CA GLY A 82 8.22 -0.61 -6.53
C GLY A 82 6.77 -1.05 -6.29
N ALA A 83 5.90 -0.90 -7.29
CA ALA A 83 4.51 -1.35 -7.21
C ALA A 83 4.38 -2.89 -7.11
N SER A 84 5.40 -3.65 -7.54
CA SER A 84 5.41 -5.11 -7.36
C SER A 84 5.51 -5.57 -5.90
N LEU A 85 5.75 -4.64 -4.98
CA LEU A 85 5.74 -4.89 -3.54
C LEU A 85 4.32 -4.98 -2.95
N LEU A 86 3.26 -4.65 -3.70
CA LEU A 86 1.87 -4.66 -3.23
C LEU A 86 1.43 -5.97 -2.52
N PRO A 87 1.74 -7.19 -3.02
CA PRO A 87 1.38 -8.42 -2.32
C PRO A 87 2.08 -8.53 -0.95
N TYR A 88 3.33 -8.10 -0.85
CA TYR A 88 4.08 -8.11 0.40
C TYR A 88 3.54 -7.06 1.36
N LEU A 89 3.14 -5.90 0.85
CA LEU A 89 2.50 -4.85 1.63
C LEU A 89 1.17 -5.34 2.23
N LEU A 90 0.38 -6.13 1.49
CA LEU A 90 -0.82 -6.77 2.04
C LEU A 90 -0.47 -7.71 3.19
N VAL A 91 0.54 -8.56 3.03
CA VAL A 91 1.00 -9.47 4.09
C VAL A 91 1.44 -8.70 5.34
N ILE A 92 2.12 -7.56 5.18
CA ILE A 92 2.52 -6.67 6.28
C ILE A 92 1.30 -5.95 6.88
N ALA A 93 0.26 -5.65 6.11
CA ALA A 93 -0.97 -5.04 6.63
C ALA A 93 -1.75 -6.02 7.53
N LEU A 94 -1.76 -7.32 7.23
CA LEU A 94 -2.62 -8.30 7.90
C LEU A 94 -2.43 -8.38 9.42
N PRO A 95 -1.21 -8.46 9.99
CA PRO A 95 -1.03 -8.45 11.45
C PRO A 95 -1.67 -7.23 12.13
N MET A 96 -1.60 -6.06 11.51
CA MET A 96 -2.23 -4.85 12.02
C MET A 96 -3.75 -4.98 12.06
N PHE A 97 -4.39 -5.41 10.96
CA PHE A 97 -5.86 -5.43 10.89
C PHE A 97 -6.51 -6.69 11.47
N LEU A 98 -5.74 -7.75 11.76
CA LEU A 98 -6.22 -8.96 12.43
C LEU A 98 -6.00 -8.93 13.94
N VAL A 99 -4.90 -8.32 14.41
CA VAL A 99 -4.50 -8.36 15.83
C VAL A 99 -4.18 -6.97 16.37
N GLY A 100 -3.33 -6.22 15.67
CA GLY A 100 -2.82 -4.92 16.14
C GLY A 100 -3.90 -3.86 16.36
N TYR A 101 -5.03 -3.98 15.65
CA TYR A 101 -6.08 -2.96 15.67
C TYR A 101 -6.61 -2.68 17.09
N LYS A 102 -6.65 -3.70 17.95
CA LYS A 102 -7.12 -3.61 19.35
C LYS A 102 -6.25 -2.69 20.21
N TYR A 103 -4.99 -2.53 19.85
CA TYR A 103 -4.02 -1.74 20.63
C TYR A 103 -3.92 -0.30 20.15
N VAL A 104 -4.29 -0.06 18.89
CA VAL A 104 -3.99 1.19 18.19
C VAL A 104 -5.24 2.04 17.97
N TYR A 105 -6.39 1.41 17.66
CA TYR A 105 -7.58 2.15 17.26
C TYR A 105 -8.61 2.27 18.38
N PRO A 106 -9.05 3.50 18.72
CA PRO A 106 -10.08 3.71 19.76
C PRO A 106 -11.44 3.10 19.40
N TRP A 107 -11.77 3.01 18.11
CA TRP A 107 -13.04 2.42 17.63
C TRP A 107 -13.14 0.91 17.87
N ALA A 108 -12.04 0.25 18.22
CA ALA A 108 -12.01 -1.17 18.52
C ALA A 108 -12.30 -1.50 20.00
N ASP A 109 -12.34 -0.49 20.87
CA ASP A 109 -12.54 -0.63 22.31
C ASP A 109 -14.01 -0.36 22.67
N PRO A 110 -14.78 -1.39 23.08
CA PRO A 110 -16.20 -1.23 23.38
C PRO A 110 -16.49 -0.21 24.47
N GLU A 111 -15.60 -0.04 25.46
CA GLU A 111 -15.79 0.92 26.55
C GLU A 111 -15.67 2.36 26.03
N LYS A 112 -14.68 2.62 25.16
CA LYS A 112 -14.53 3.94 24.52
C LYS A 112 -15.67 4.24 23.57
N VAL A 113 -16.12 3.25 22.81
CA VAL A 113 -17.28 3.39 21.92
C VAL A 113 -18.55 3.69 22.73
N ALA A 114 -18.77 3.03 23.86
CA ALA A 114 -19.93 3.31 24.71
C ALA A 114 -19.89 4.72 25.31
N ALA A 115 -18.69 5.26 25.60
CA ALA A 115 -18.51 6.56 26.21
C ALA A 115 -18.51 7.74 25.23
N ASP A 116 -18.15 7.55 23.95
CA ASP A 116 -17.95 8.63 22.99
C ASP A 116 -18.99 8.62 21.84
N PRO A 117 -19.87 9.63 21.75
CA PRO A 117 -20.84 9.78 20.66
C PRO A 117 -20.21 9.82 19.26
N ALA A 118 -19.00 10.36 19.11
CA ALA A 118 -18.31 10.43 17.82
C ALA A 118 -17.92 9.04 17.31
N LEU A 119 -17.47 8.17 18.22
CA LEU A 119 -17.20 6.77 17.92
C LEU A 119 -18.49 5.99 17.60
N GLN A 120 -19.58 6.23 18.34
CA GLN A 120 -20.88 5.61 18.09
C GLN A 120 -21.41 5.92 16.68
N ALA A 121 -21.34 7.19 16.28
CA ALA A 121 -21.76 7.64 14.95
C ALA A 121 -20.97 6.97 13.80
N LYS A 122 -19.75 6.49 14.08
CA LYS A 122 -18.86 5.86 13.11
C LYS A 122 -18.92 4.32 13.12
N GLN A 123 -19.65 3.70 14.05
CA GLN A 123 -19.69 2.24 14.20
C GLN A 123 -20.21 1.51 12.96
N PHE A 124 -21.01 2.15 12.10
CA PHE A 124 -21.43 1.51 10.85
C PHE A 124 -20.27 1.29 9.87
N VAL A 125 -19.21 2.13 9.93
CA VAL A 125 -18.02 2.01 9.07
C VAL A 125 -16.85 1.40 9.83
N MET A 126 -16.67 1.74 11.10
CA MET A 126 -15.49 1.41 11.90
C MET A 126 -15.73 0.21 12.82
N THR A 127 -16.00 -0.94 12.22
CA THR A 127 -15.94 -2.24 12.91
C THR A 127 -14.73 -3.04 12.45
N PRO A 128 -14.18 -3.96 13.27
CA PRO A 128 -13.05 -4.79 12.86
C PRO A 128 -13.32 -5.58 11.58
N GLY A 129 -14.50 -6.20 11.48
CA GLY A 129 -14.88 -7.00 10.31
C GLY A 129 -15.01 -6.17 9.03
N PHE A 130 -15.70 -5.02 9.11
CA PHE A 130 -15.90 -4.18 7.93
C PHE A 130 -14.60 -3.46 7.50
N THR A 131 -13.77 -3.04 8.46
CA THR A 131 -12.44 -2.47 8.18
C THR A 131 -11.54 -3.50 7.51
N LEU A 132 -11.51 -4.74 7.99
CA LEU A 132 -10.74 -5.82 7.36
C LEU A 132 -11.23 -6.11 5.94
N ALA A 133 -12.55 -6.14 5.72
CA ALA A 133 -13.12 -6.30 4.39
C ALA A 133 -12.69 -5.16 3.44
N ARG A 134 -12.71 -3.91 3.91
CA ARG A 134 -12.23 -2.76 3.13
C ARG A 134 -10.74 -2.87 2.81
N VAL A 135 -9.90 -3.33 3.75
CA VAL A 135 -8.48 -3.61 3.49
C VAL A 135 -8.33 -4.57 2.31
N PHE A 136 -9.06 -5.69 2.29
CA PHE A 136 -9.00 -6.62 1.15
C PHE A 136 -9.50 -5.98 -0.15
N ILE A 137 -10.57 -5.19 -0.11
CA ILE A 137 -11.12 -4.52 -1.29
C ILE A 137 -10.12 -3.51 -1.87
N VAL A 138 -9.52 -2.64 -1.05
CA VAL A 138 -8.55 -1.64 -1.53
C VAL A 138 -7.30 -2.29 -2.11
N PHE A 139 -6.77 -3.34 -1.46
CA PHE A 139 -5.64 -4.08 -2.00
C PHE A 139 -6.00 -4.86 -3.28
N ALA A 140 -7.20 -5.43 -3.37
CA ALA A 140 -7.66 -6.09 -4.60
C ALA A 140 -7.76 -5.13 -5.78
N ILE A 141 -8.26 -3.91 -5.54
CA ILE A 141 -8.31 -2.84 -6.54
C ILE A 141 -6.90 -2.50 -7.03
N TRP A 142 -5.96 -2.20 -6.13
CA TRP A 142 -4.58 -1.87 -6.50
C TRP A 142 -3.88 -3.02 -7.23
N LEU A 143 -4.03 -4.25 -6.73
CA LEU A 143 -3.45 -5.45 -7.35
C LEU A 143 -4.04 -5.70 -8.73
N LEU A 144 -5.35 -5.56 -8.92
CA LEU A 144 -5.99 -5.72 -10.23
C LEU A 144 -5.35 -4.81 -11.27
N PHE A 145 -5.30 -3.50 -11.01
CA PHE A 145 -4.74 -2.55 -11.97
C PHE A 145 -3.25 -2.76 -12.18
N PHE A 146 -2.49 -3.03 -11.11
CA PHE A 146 -1.07 -3.33 -11.22
C PHE A 146 -0.79 -4.58 -12.08
N LEU A 147 -1.48 -5.69 -11.80
CA LEU A 147 -1.24 -6.97 -12.49
C LEU A 147 -1.65 -6.90 -13.97
N VAL A 148 -2.76 -6.24 -14.29
CA VAL A 148 -3.20 -6.05 -15.68
C VAL A 148 -2.18 -5.21 -16.44
N LEU A 149 -1.78 -4.05 -15.91
CA LEU A 149 -0.81 -3.18 -16.57
C LEU A 149 0.55 -3.85 -16.72
N ARG A 150 1.02 -4.57 -15.69
CA ARG A 150 2.25 -5.34 -15.74
C ARG A 150 2.22 -6.43 -16.80
N SER A 151 1.11 -7.16 -16.90
CA SER A 151 0.91 -8.21 -17.91
C SER A 151 0.97 -7.64 -19.32
N LEU A 152 0.24 -6.54 -19.57
CA LEU A 152 0.29 -5.83 -20.85
C LEU A 152 1.68 -5.26 -21.16
N SER A 153 2.37 -4.76 -20.15
CA SER A 153 3.73 -4.23 -20.26
C SER A 153 4.72 -5.30 -20.75
N ARG A 154 4.69 -6.47 -20.11
CA ARG A 154 5.55 -7.62 -20.49
C ARG A 154 5.24 -8.15 -21.87
N LYS A 155 3.96 -8.31 -22.20
CA LYS A 155 3.54 -8.73 -23.54
C LYS A 155 4.03 -7.76 -24.61
N GLN A 156 4.02 -6.46 -24.34
CA GLN A 156 4.54 -5.47 -25.28
C GLN A 156 6.06 -5.60 -25.48
N ASP A 157 6.82 -5.92 -24.43
CA ASP A 157 8.26 -6.18 -24.55
C ASP A 157 8.56 -7.43 -25.39
N GLU A 158 7.67 -8.43 -25.33
CA GLU A 158 7.81 -9.70 -26.07
C GLU A 158 7.40 -9.58 -27.53
N THR A 159 6.27 -8.92 -27.83
CA THR A 159 5.68 -8.88 -29.18
C THR A 159 6.00 -7.62 -29.96
N GLY A 160 6.37 -6.52 -29.29
CA GLY A 160 6.51 -5.21 -29.91
C GLY A 160 5.19 -4.56 -30.36
N ASP A 161 4.03 -5.15 -30.03
CA ASP A 161 2.73 -4.70 -30.53
C ASP A 161 2.33 -3.32 -29.96
N PRO A 162 2.19 -2.28 -30.80
CA PRO A 162 1.79 -0.95 -30.34
C PRO A 162 0.37 -0.88 -29.78
N MET A 163 -0.52 -1.83 -30.10
CA MET A 163 -1.89 -1.89 -29.55
C MET A 163 -1.90 -2.18 -28.06
N LEU A 164 -0.90 -2.90 -27.54
CA LEU A 164 -0.77 -3.15 -26.11
C LEU A 164 -0.51 -1.86 -25.32
N ALA A 165 0.20 -0.89 -25.92
CA ALA A 165 0.36 0.43 -25.32
C ALA A 165 -0.96 1.19 -25.23
N ARG A 166 -1.86 1.02 -26.21
CA ARG A 166 -3.21 1.59 -26.17
C ARG A 166 -4.07 0.92 -25.11
N ALA A 167 -4.01 -0.40 -25.00
CA ALA A 167 -4.71 -1.15 -23.96
C ALA A 167 -4.28 -0.71 -22.55
N ARG A 168 -2.98 -0.49 -22.32
CA ARG A 168 -2.48 0.02 -21.03
C ARG A 168 -3.09 1.37 -20.66
N VAL A 169 -3.24 2.28 -21.61
CA VAL A 169 -3.87 3.60 -21.36
C VAL A 169 -5.33 3.44 -20.94
N ASN A 170 -6.07 2.58 -21.64
CA ASN A 170 -7.48 2.33 -21.35
C ASN A 170 -7.69 1.73 -19.96
N TRP A 171 -6.72 0.97 -19.44
CA TRP A 171 -6.74 0.46 -18.07
C TRP A 171 -6.21 1.47 -17.04
N ALA A 172 -5.19 2.24 -17.40
CA ALA A 172 -4.57 3.19 -16.49
C ALA A 172 -5.47 4.39 -16.16
N GLY A 173 -6.33 4.83 -17.10
CA GLY A 173 -7.28 5.91 -16.87
C GLY A 173 -8.25 5.63 -15.72
N PRO A 174 -9.10 4.59 -15.82
CA PRO A 174 -9.94 4.15 -14.70
C PRO A 174 -9.10 3.74 -13.48
N GLY A 175 -7.94 3.11 -13.69
CA GLY A 175 -7.03 2.72 -12.62
C GLY A 175 -6.59 3.88 -11.75
N ALA A 176 -6.32 5.06 -12.33
CA ALA A 176 -5.98 6.26 -11.58
C ALA A 176 -7.15 6.74 -10.70
N VAL A 177 -8.39 6.70 -11.21
CA VAL A 177 -9.59 7.07 -10.43
C VAL A 177 -9.80 6.12 -9.25
N PHE A 178 -9.80 4.81 -9.53
CA PHE A 178 -9.96 3.80 -8.48
C PHE A 178 -8.79 3.80 -7.49
N PHE A 179 -7.58 4.14 -7.94
CA PHE A 179 -6.42 4.32 -7.06
C PHE A 179 -6.66 5.43 -6.04
N VAL A 180 -7.12 6.61 -6.47
CA VAL A 180 -7.41 7.73 -5.56
C VAL A 180 -8.50 7.34 -4.57
N LEU A 181 -9.63 6.80 -5.06
CA LEU A 181 -10.74 6.39 -4.18
C LEU A 181 -10.31 5.33 -3.15
N ALA A 182 -9.57 4.30 -3.58
CA ALA A 182 -9.07 3.27 -2.69
C ALA A 182 -8.03 3.81 -1.69
N THR A 183 -7.19 4.76 -2.11
CA THR A 183 -6.21 5.42 -1.23
C THR A 183 -6.88 6.28 -0.17
N THR A 184 -7.91 7.04 -0.54
CA THR A 184 -8.68 7.84 0.42
C THR A 184 -9.34 6.96 1.48
N ILE A 185 -9.93 5.82 1.08
CA ILE A 185 -10.48 4.83 2.02
C ILE A 185 -9.38 4.25 2.92
N ALA A 186 -8.26 3.84 2.33
CA ALA A 186 -7.14 3.24 3.06
C ALA A 186 -6.55 4.20 4.09
N VAL A 187 -6.24 5.45 3.72
CA VAL A 187 -5.68 6.46 4.62
C VAL A 187 -6.70 6.85 5.70
N THR A 188 -7.99 6.86 5.37
CA THR A 188 -9.06 7.02 6.35
C THR A 188 -9.03 5.92 7.41
N ASP A 189 -8.97 4.66 6.97
CA ASP A 189 -8.97 3.51 7.86
C ASP A 189 -7.68 3.42 8.68
N TRP A 190 -6.53 3.67 8.07
CA TRP A 190 -5.22 3.37 8.67
C TRP A 190 -4.69 4.50 9.55
N VAL A 191 -5.03 5.75 9.23
CA VAL A 191 -4.41 6.92 9.89
C VAL A 191 -5.46 7.87 10.45
N MET A 192 -6.43 8.31 9.65
CA MET A 192 -7.43 9.27 10.16
C MET A 192 -8.27 8.67 11.30
N SER A 193 -8.58 7.38 11.25
CA SER A 193 -9.36 6.68 12.27
C SER A 193 -8.67 6.55 13.64
N LEU A 194 -7.38 6.90 13.72
CA LEU A 194 -6.64 6.99 14.99
C LEU A 194 -7.21 8.08 15.90
N GLU A 195 -7.74 9.16 15.31
CA GLU A 195 -8.30 10.30 16.03
C GLU A 195 -9.82 10.42 15.74
N PRO A 196 -10.68 9.87 16.61
CA PRO A 196 -12.12 9.81 16.38
C PRO A 196 -12.80 11.17 16.23
N HIS A 197 -12.23 12.23 16.81
CA HIS A 197 -12.81 13.57 16.75
C HIS A 197 -12.34 14.39 15.56
N TRP A 198 -11.39 13.88 14.78
CA TRP A 198 -10.84 14.60 13.64
C TRP A 198 -11.34 14.03 12.31
N TYR A 199 -11.50 14.93 11.33
CA TYR A 199 -11.86 14.59 9.96
C TYR A 199 -11.30 15.62 8.99
N SER A 200 -10.86 15.16 7.81
CA SER A 200 -10.34 16.03 6.76
C SER A 200 -10.54 15.38 5.39
N THR A 201 -11.22 16.09 4.50
CA THR A 201 -11.48 15.61 3.13
C THR A 201 -10.26 15.64 2.23
N ILE A 202 -9.25 16.45 2.56
CA ILE A 202 -7.99 16.58 1.79
C ILE A 202 -6.89 15.66 2.29
N PHE A 203 -7.13 14.90 3.37
CA PHE A 203 -6.11 14.05 3.97
C PHE A 203 -5.83 12.76 3.17
N GLY A 204 -6.86 12.28 2.46
CA GLY A 204 -6.79 11.06 1.66
C GLY A 204 -6.39 11.28 0.21
#